data_AF-A0A379S0B7-F1
#
_entry.id   AF-A0A379S0B7-F1
#
_cell.length_a   1.000
_cell.length_b   1.000
_cell.length_c   1.000
_cell.angle_alpha   90.00
_cell.angle_beta   90.00
_cell.angle_gamma   90.00
#
_symmetry.space_group_name_H-M   'P 1'
#
loop_
_entity.id
_entity.type
_entity.pdbx_description
1 polymer ?
#
loop_
_entity_poly.entity_id
_entity_poly.type
_entity_poly.pdbx_seq_one_letter_code
_entity_poly.pdbx_strand_id
1 'polypeptide(L)' 'MGIQAQCYAVPSPKNMLTVRLREFGARFSALADLYIFKREPRFLGPLVPIPTQHQVPNDAQGYPAVTPEQLLELEKKKGK' A
#
# COMPACT_ATOMS: atom_id res chain seq x y z
N MET A 1 -6.30 23.29 -17.19
CA MET A 1 -5.24 22.74 -16.33
C MET A 1 -5.62 21.32 -15.99
N GLY A 2 -4.84 20.33 -16.42
CA GLY A 2 -5.09 18.90 -16.16
C GLY A 2 -4.00 18.34 -15.27
N ILE A 3 -4.37 17.44 -14.35
CA ILE A 3 -3.42 16.72 -13.49
C ILE A 3 -2.79 15.60 -14.33
N GLN A 4 -1.46 15.58 -14.45
CA GLN A 4 -0.74 14.42 -14.97
C GLN A 4 -0.65 13.38 -13.86
N ALA A 5 -1.49 12.35 -13.92
CA ALA A 5 -1.41 11.19 -13.03
C ALA A 5 -0.98 9.96 -13.83
N GLN A 6 0.11 9.34 -13.42
CA GLN A 6 0.59 8.07 -13.97
C GLN A 6 0.12 6.94 -13.04
N CYS A 7 -0.70 6.02 -13.55
CA CYS A 7 -1.10 4.85 -12.79
C CYS A 7 0.04 3.82 -12.77
N TYR A 8 0.72 3.69 -11.63
CA TYR A 8 1.76 2.67 -11.39
C TYR A 8 1.20 1.33 -10.88
N ALA A 9 -0.13 1.16 -10.88
CA ALA A 9 -0.74 -0.08 -10.42
C ALA A 9 -0.39 -1.24 -11.36
N VAL A 10 0.10 -2.33 -10.79
CA VAL A 10 0.44 -3.55 -11.53
C VAL A 10 -0.85 -4.20 -12.05
N PRO A 11 -0.88 -4.68 -13.31
CA PRO A 11 -2.07 -5.34 -13.85
C PRO A 11 -2.44 -6.59 -13.04
N SER A 12 -3.76 -6.83 -12.92
CA SER A 12 -4.27 -8.01 -12.23
C SER A 12 -3.77 -9.30 -12.91
N PRO A 13 -3.33 -10.30 -12.13
CA PRO A 13 -2.81 -11.54 -12.70
C PRO A 13 -3.88 -12.29 -13.50
N LYS A 14 -3.51 -12.78 -14.68
CA LYS A 14 -4.42 -13.51 -15.59
C LYS A 14 -4.95 -14.82 -15.00
N ASN A 15 -4.13 -15.52 -14.20
CA ASN A 15 -4.46 -16.80 -13.58
C ASN A 15 -4.50 -16.70 -12.06
N MET A 16 -5.71 -16.65 -11.49
CA MET A 16 -5.88 -16.56 -10.04
C MET A 16 -5.54 -17.86 -9.30
N LEU A 17 -5.63 -19.02 -9.97
CA LEU A 17 -5.33 -20.31 -9.34
C LEU A 17 -3.85 -20.45 -8.96
N THR A 18 -2.94 -19.95 -9.79
CA THR A 18 -1.50 -19.98 -9.49
C THR A 18 -1.15 -19.08 -8.31
N VAL A 19 -1.83 -17.93 -8.21
CA VAL A 19 -1.67 -17.00 -7.08
C VAL A 19 -2.17 -17.65 -5.78
N ARG A 20 -3.36 -18.28 -5.82
CA ARG A 20 -3.93 -18.97 -4.66
C ARG A 20 -3.06 -20.14 -4.19
N LEU A 21 -2.58 -20.98 -5.12
CA LEU A 21 -1.71 -22.09 -4.75
C LEU A 21 -0.42 -21.60 -4.08
N ARG A 22 0.18 -20.52 -4.59
CA ARG A 22 1.36 -19.90 -3.98
C ARG A 22 1.06 -19.33 -2.60
N GLU A 23 -0.09 -18.69 -2.44
CA GLU A 23 -0.51 -18.13 -1.15
C GLU A 23 -0.69 -19.24 -0.10
N PHE A 24 -1.43 -20.28 -0.45
CA PHE A 24 -1.60 -21.44 0.43
C PHE A 24 -0.25 -22.10 0.72
N GLY A 25 0.59 -22.33 -0.29
CA GLY A 25 1.93 -22.89 -0.12
C GLY A 25 2.80 -22.06 0.82
N ALA A 26 2.75 -20.74 0.73
CA ALA A 26 3.48 -19.85 1.63
C ALA A 26 2.98 -19.96 3.08
N ARG A 27 1.66 -20.05 3.31
CA ARG A 27 1.08 -20.24 4.65
C ARG A 27 1.50 -21.57 5.26
N PHE A 28 1.45 -22.67 4.50
CA PHE A 28 1.91 -23.98 4.97
C PHE A 28 3.42 -24.01 5.21
N SER A 29 4.20 -23.37 4.34
CA SER A 29 5.65 -23.26 4.51
C SER A 29 6.01 -22.53 5.81
N ALA A 30 5.28 -21.46 6.16
CA ALA A 30 5.50 -20.75 7.42
C ALA A 30 5.19 -21.63 8.64
N LEU A 31 4.10 -22.41 8.60
CA LEU A 31 3.78 -23.36 9.66
C LEU A 31 4.85 -24.46 9.79
N ALA A 32 5.30 -25.03 8.66
CA ALA A 32 6.39 -26.00 8.67
C ALA A 32 7.69 -25.41 9.23
N ASP A 33 8.01 -24.18 8.84
CA ASP A 33 9.20 -23.48 9.34
C ASP A 33 9.13 -23.22 10.84
N LEU A 34 7.97 -22.86 11.39
CA LEU A 34 7.81 -22.64 12.83
C LEU A 34 7.83 -23.94 13.65
N TYR A 35 7.09 -24.97 13.22
CA TYR A 35 6.85 -26.15 14.04
C TYR A 35 7.79 -27.33 13.76
N ILE A 36 8.24 -27.51 12.52
CA ILE A 36 9.14 -28.60 12.14
C ILE A 36 10.58 -28.12 12.18
N PHE A 37 10.88 -27.05 11.46
CA PHE A 37 12.26 -26.57 11.30
C PHE A 37 12.70 -25.58 12.37
N LYS A 38 11.79 -25.12 13.24
CA LYS A 38 12.04 -24.12 14.30
C LYS A 38 12.85 -22.92 13.81
N ARG A 39 12.54 -22.43 12.61
CA ARG A 39 13.21 -21.27 12.03
C ARG A 39 12.74 -20.00 12.74
N GLU A 40 13.71 -19.23 13.23
CA GLU A 40 13.45 -17.92 13.79
C GLU A 40 13.24 -16.89 12.68
N PRO A 41 12.35 -15.89 12.88
CA PRO A 41 12.17 -14.82 11.91
C PRO A 41 13.45 -14.00 11.81
N ARG A 42 14.16 -14.13 10.69
CA ARG A 42 15.36 -13.35 10.42
C ARG A 42 14.96 -12.01 9.83
N PHE A 43 15.29 -10.94 10.55
CA PHE A 43 15.25 -9.61 9.97
C PHE A 43 16.45 -9.48 9.01
N LEU A 44 16.19 -9.55 7.70
CA LEU A 44 17.23 -9.51 6.67
C LEU A 44 17.79 -8.09 6.44
N GLY A 45 17.31 -7.09 7.18
CA GLY A 45 17.74 -5.70 7.09
C GLY A 45 18.40 -5.20 8.38
N PRO A 46 19.09 -4.04 8.33
CA PRO A 46 19.52 -3.37 9.55
C PRO A 46 18.31 -2.91 10.36
N LEU A 47 18.40 -2.98 11.69
CA LEU A 47 17.44 -2.38 12.62
C LEU A 47 17.57 -0.85 12.52
N VAL A 48 16.82 -0.22 11.61
CA VAL A 48 16.77 1.23 11.48
C VAL A 48 15.71 1.76 12.45
N PRO A 49 16.05 2.70 13.35
CA PRO A 49 15.04 3.31 14.22
C PRO A 49 14.01 4.08 13.40
N ILE A 50 12.75 4.03 13.82
CA ILE A 50 11.69 4.84 13.21
C ILE A 50 12.05 6.31 13.44
N PRO A 51 12.23 7.11 12.38
CA PRO A 51 12.53 8.51 12.56
C PRO A 51 11.34 9.19 13.22
N THR A 52 11.63 10.12 14.13
CA THR A 52 10.61 10.91 14.82
C THR A 52 9.71 11.64 13.83
N GLN A 53 8.44 11.84 14.21
CA GLN A 53 7.44 12.52 13.39
C GLN A 53 8.04 13.76 12.73
N HIS A 54 8.11 13.73 11.41
CA HIS A 54 8.51 14.91 10.64
C HIS A 54 7.41 15.93 10.86
N GLN A 55 7.76 17.09 11.42
CA GLN A 55 6.83 18.20 11.56
C GLN A 55 6.49 18.66 10.14
N VAL A 56 5.35 18.19 9.65
CA VAL A 56 4.75 18.68 8.41
C VAL A 56 4.41 20.14 8.68
N PRO A 57 4.94 21.10 7.90
CA PRO A 57 4.56 22.51 8.04
C PRO A 57 3.03 22.62 7.94
N ASN A 58 2.41 23.47 8.74
CA ASN A 58 0.95 23.61 8.79
C ASN A 58 0.31 23.97 7.42
N ASP A 59 1.12 24.48 6.48
CA ASP A 59 0.71 24.85 5.12
C ASP A 59 0.86 23.73 4.09
N ALA A 60 1.34 22.54 4.48
CA ALA A 60 1.45 21.42 3.56
C ALA A 60 0.08 20.74 3.39
N GLN A 61 -0.36 20.58 2.13
CA GLN A 61 -1.56 19.81 1.81
C GLN A 61 -1.37 18.33 2.17
N GLY A 62 -1.87 17.95 3.34
CA GLY A 62 -1.94 16.56 3.77
C GLY A 62 -3.04 15.78 3.04
N TYR A 63 -3.10 14.46 3.27
CA TYR A 63 -4.22 13.66 2.79
C TYR A 63 -5.46 13.91 3.67
N PRO A 64 -6.64 14.14 3.06
CA PRO A 64 -6.91 14.24 1.62
C PRO A 64 -6.48 15.59 1.02
N ALA A 65 -5.90 15.56 -0.19
CA ALA A 65 -5.37 16.74 -0.90
C ALA A 65 -6.43 17.79 -1.29
N VAL A 66 -7.71 17.50 -1.06
CA VAL A 66 -8.86 18.35 -1.40
C VAL A 66 -9.86 18.29 -0.26
N THR A 67 -10.41 19.44 0.14
CA THR A 67 -11.46 19.49 1.16
C THR A 67 -12.78 18.95 0.59
N PRO A 68 -13.68 18.39 1.42
CA PRO A 68 -14.96 17.85 0.95
C PRO A 68 -15.80 18.89 0.18
N GLU A 69 -15.72 20.15 0.57
CA GLU A 69 -16.44 21.24 -0.11
C GLU A 69 -15.91 21.50 -1.52
N GLN A 70 -14.59 21.43 -1.71
CA GLN A 70 -13.96 21.57 -3.02
C GLN A 70 -14.29 20.38 -3.95
N LEU A 71 -14.52 19.18 -3.40
CA LEU A 71 -15.02 18.04 -4.18
C LEU A 71 -16.45 18.28 -4.70
N LEU A 72 -17.33 18.80 -3.86
CA LEU A 72 -18.72 19.12 -4.24
C LEU A 72 -18.79 20.20 -5.33
N GLU A 73 -17.91 21.20 -5.28
CA GLU A 73 -17.82 22.24 -6.30
C GLU A 73 -17.32 21.69 -7.65
N LEU A 74 -16.33 20.78 -7.62
CA LEU A 74 -15.83 20.10 -8.82
C LEU A 74 -16.90 19.21 -9.46
N GLU A 75 -17.71 18.51 -8.65
CA GLU A 75 -18.84 17.71 -9.13
C GLU A 75 -19.92 18.59 -9.78
N LYS A 76 -20.30 19.70 -9.15
CA LYS A 76 -21.27 20.67 -9.71
C LYS A 76 -20.79 21.28 -11.02
N LYS A 77 -19.49 21.56 -11.15
CA LYS A 77 -18.89 22.13 -12.36
C LYS A 77 -18.80 21.12 -13.52
N LYS A 78 -18.80 19.82 -13.23
CA LYS A 78 -18.73 18.74 -14.22
C LYS A 78 -20.11 18.29 -14.74
N GLY A 79 -21.17 18.57 -13.99
CA GLY A 79 -22.56 18.28 -14.34
C GLY A 79 -23.30 19.37 -15.12
N LYS A 80 -22.59 20.39 -15.62
CA LYS A 80 -23.11 21.45 -16.49
C LYS A 80 -22.33 21.47 -17.80
#